data_AF-A0A2M7IV59-F1
#
_entry.id   AF-A0A2M7IV59-F1
#
_cell.length_a   1.000
_cell.length_b   1.000
_cell.length_c   1.000
_cell.angle_alpha   90.00
_cell.angle_beta   90.00
_cell.angle_gamma   90.00
#
_symmetry.space_group_name_H-M   'P 1'
#
loop_
_entity.id
_entity.type
_entity.pdbx_description
1 polymer ?
#
loop_
_entity_poly.entity_id
_entity_poly.type
_entity_poly.pdbx_seq_one_letter_code
_entity_poly.pdbx_strand_id
1 'polypeptide(L)'
;MKNLLFLLLFSLPLFAKSYKGAEYRTKEAFTYGRFETRMKPAGKEGMLASFFTYHELGDGSYWNEIDIEILGRYTNDVQFNPITKGQVNHVSHALTAFNPALDYHDYGFEWTPDYVAWFIDGKEVHRQTGDHIKTLDLPQKLMMNVWNPDQPNWVGAWSDKILPAFSYYDRVKYSAYTPGTGSYGTDNNFSVLWTDELDSFDTTRWEKGVHTFSGNNCDFIQENVIFENGKMILALTDNITPGFKDVKGPAPIWARAEKNRVTLFFSEEINAVNGSNKANYSIPGIAVQSAKVKDDNRTVELRTSDINLSSTYNIIVLNQKDIFGNTSSPAAITMQNAAPLLFPLRVNIGGGEVSGFLADQEFSAKVEYGFLSGTVRTYPPDIVVADSNGDSVYTSERNDFPTYRVRVPNGTYKVTMMFSENA
;
A
#
# COMPACT_ATOMS: atom_id res chain seq x y z
N MET A 1 30.89 13.89 -52.50
CA MET A 1 30.57 14.80 -51.38
C MET A 1 30.25 13.93 -50.18
N LYS A 2 31.01 14.06 -49.09
CA LYS A 2 30.78 13.32 -47.83
C LYS A 2 29.61 13.98 -47.10
N ASN A 3 28.50 13.27 -46.90
CA ASN A 3 27.41 13.76 -46.08
C ASN A 3 27.79 13.62 -44.60
N LEU A 4 28.00 14.78 -43.97
CA LEU A 4 28.24 14.94 -42.55
C LEU A 4 26.89 14.78 -41.84
N LEU A 5 26.71 13.70 -41.06
CA LEU A 5 25.52 13.51 -40.24
C LEU A 5 25.68 14.36 -38.96
N PHE A 6 24.93 15.44 -38.85
CA PHE A 6 24.83 16.23 -37.63
C PHE A 6 23.96 15.47 -36.62
N LEU A 7 24.57 14.91 -35.57
CA LEU A 7 23.83 14.36 -34.45
C LEU A 7 23.40 15.53 -33.55
N LEU A 8 22.15 16.00 -33.70
CA LEU A 8 21.55 16.90 -32.72
C LEU A 8 21.23 16.09 -31.45
N LEU A 9 22.08 16.21 -30.43
CA LEU A 9 21.77 15.82 -29.06
C LEU A 9 20.69 16.78 -28.53
N PHE A 10 19.43 16.37 -28.59
CA PHE A 10 18.39 17.01 -27.79
C PHE A 10 18.62 16.63 -26.32
N SER A 11 19.18 17.55 -25.54
CA SER A 11 19.12 17.49 -24.09
C SER A 11 17.67 17.78 -23.66
N LEU A 12 16.86 16.74 -23.48
CA LEU A 12 15.60 16.88 -22.76
C LEU A 12 15.95 17.32 -21.33
N PRO A 13 15.37 18.41 -20.80
CA PRO A 13 15.53 18.74 -19.39
C PRO A 13 14.93 17.61 -18.57
N LEU A 14 15.79 16.87 -17.86
CA LEU A 14 15.34 15.94 -16.82
C LEU A 14 14.81 16.81 -15.68
N PHE A 15 13.50 17.02 -15.63
CA PHE A 15 12.89 17.71 -14.51
C PHE A 15 12.89 16.77 -13.31
N ALA A 16 13.62 17.13 -12.26
CA ALA A 16 13.56 16.43 -10.99
C ALA A 16 12.10 16.38 -10.49
N LYS A 17 11.66 15.22 -10.05
CA LYS A 17 10.30 15.00 -9.55
C LYS A 17 10.10 15.69 -8.21
N SER A 18 8.85 16.01 -7.90
CA SER A 18 8.50 16.77 -6.68
C SER A 18 8.72 15.99 -5.39
N TYR A 19 8.73 14.66 -5.47
CA TYR A 19 8.90 13.76 -4.33
C TYR A 19 10.22 13.01 -4.42
N LYS A 20 10.72 12.57 -3.26
CA LYS A 20 11.97 11.84 -3.15
C LYS A 20 11.72 10.53 -2.43
N GLY A 21 11.97 9.41 -3.10
CA GLY A 21 11.85 8.07 -2.52
C GLY A 21 13.23 7.50 -2.23
N ALA A 22 13.26 6.20 -1.96
CA ALA A 22 14.50 5.50 -1.72
C ALA A 22 14.47 4.09 -2.30
N GLU A 23 15.64 3.64 -2.76
CA GLU A 23 15.91 2.26 -3.14
C GLU A 23 17.26 1.83 -2.57
N TYR A 24 17.31 0.62 -2.02
CA TYR A 24 18.50 -0.03 -1.52
C TYR A 24 18.61 -1.44 -2.11
N ARG A 25 19.77 -1.77 -2.65
CA ARG A 25 19.88 -2.85 -3.64
C ARG A 25 21.28 -3.48 -3.63
N THR A 26 21.36 -4.79 -3.87
CA THR A 26 22.64 -5.50 -3.87
C THR A 26 23.47 -5.13 -5.09
N LYS A 27 24.80 -5.12 -4.93
CA LYS A 27 25.74 -5.02 -6.05
C LYS A 27 25.80 -6.33 -6.85
N GLU A 28 25.77 -7.45 -6.13
CA GLU A 28 25.73 -8.79 -6.73
C GLU A 28 24.31 -9.17 -7.15
N ALA A 29 24.23 -10.01 -8.18
CA ALA A 29 23.00 -10.65 -8.63
C ALA A 29 23.05 -12.15 -8.30
N PHE A 30 21.89 -12.73 -8.04
CA PHE A 30 21.71 -14.11 -7.61
C PHE A 30 20.81 -14.85 -8.59
N THR A 31 21.08 -16.13 -8.82
CA THR A 31 20.16 -17.02 -9.52
C THR A 31 19.66 -18.06 -8.53
N TYR A 32 18.34 -18.05 -8.29
CA TYR A 32 17.67 -18.86 -7.27
C TYR A 32 18.12 -18.52 -5.83
N GLY A 33 17.33 -19.00 -4.87
CA GLY A 33 17.63 -18.90 -3.44
C GLY A 33 16.41 -18.56 -2.60
N ARG A 34 16.66 -18.40 -1.31
CA ARG A 34 15.69 -17.92 -0.34
C ARG A 34 16.08 -16.52 0.11
N PHE A 35 15.18 -15.57 -0.06
CA PHE A 35 15.36 -14.16 0.23
C PHE A 35 14.38 -13.78 1.33
N GLU A 36 14.88 -13.23 2.42
CA GLU A 36 14.07 -12.93 3.60
C GLU A 36 14.39 -11.52 4.10
N THR A 37 13.38 -10.82 4.59
CA THR A 37 13.50 -9.52 5.25
C THR A 37 12.59 -9.44 6.46
N ARG A 38 13.01 -8.68 7.47
CA ARG A 38 12.13 -8.25 8.57
C ARG A 38 11.81 -6.78 8.37
N MET A 39 10.56 -6.45 8.05
CA MET A 39 10.19 -5.07 7.73
C MET A 39 8.85 -4.64 8.32
N LYS A 40 8.70 -3.32 8.44
CA LYS A 40 7.46 -2.62 8.77
C LYS A 40 7.24 -1.46 7.78
N PRO A 41 6.30 -1.58 6.83
CA PRO A 41 6.02 -0.56 5.82
C PRO A 41 5.33 0.68 6.42
N ALA A 42 5.41 1.82 5.73
CA ALA A 42 4.81 3.08 6.16
C ALA A 42 3.27 3.08 6.23
N GLY A 43 2.59 2.22 5.48
CA GLY A 43 1.13 2.05 5.56
C GLY A 43 0.31 3.28 5.17
N LYS A 44 0.78 4.11 4.24
CA LYS A 44 0.05 5.30 3.77
C LYS A 44 -0.50 5.08 2.35
N GLU A 45 -1.77 5.40 2.14
CA GLU A 45 -2.43 5.28 0.84
C GLU A 45 -1.70 6.08 -0.27
N GLY A 46 -1.69 5.58 -1.50
CA GLY A 46 -1.02 6.18 -2.65
C GLY A 46 0.47 5.83 -2.78
N MET A 47 0.99 4.96 -1.90
CA MET A 47 2.37 4.49 -1.94
C MET A 47 2.50 3.03 -1.51
N LEU A 48 3.69 2.48 -1.69
CA LEU A 48 4.03 1.13 -1.25
C LEU A 48 5.46 1.05 -0.71
N ALA A 49 5.73 -0.06 -0.01
CA ALA A 49 7.08 -0.52 0.30
C ALA A 49 7.25 -1.95 -0.23
N SER A 50 8.46 -2.29 -0.65
CA SER A 50 8.73 -3.55 -1.34
C SER A 50 9.98 -4.28 -0.86
N PHE A 51 10.01 -5.58 -1.11
CA PHE A 51 11.18 -6.43 -1.05
C PHE A 51 11.13 -7.39 -2.24
N PHE A 52 12.08 -7.24 -3.17
CA PHE A 52 11.96 -7.87 -4.48
C PHE A 52 13.33 -8.21 -5.08
N THR A 53 13.35 -9.11 -6.06
CA THR A 53 14.53 -9.32 -6.91
C THR A 53 14.25 -8.84 -8.32
N TYR A 54 15.23 -8.25 -9.01
CA TYR A 54 15.07 -7.77 -10.39
C TYR A 54 16.30 -8.00 -11.27
N HIS A 55 16.08 -8.44 -12.51
CA HIS A 55 17.10 -8.55 -13.56
C HIS A 55 17.27 -7.22 -14.31
N GLU A 56 18.37 -6.52 -14.05
CA GLU A 56 18.61 -5.19 -14.63
C GLU A 56 19.02 -5.15 -16.10
N LEU A 57 19.42 -6.28 -16.68
CA LEU A 57 20.05 -6.30 -17.99
C LEU A 57 19.03 -6.66 -19.07
N GLY A 58 19.11 -5.95 -20.21
CA GLY A 58 18.24 -6.20 -21.35
C GLY A 58 17.04 -5.27 -21.43
N ASP A 59 16.20 -5.50 -22.44
CA ASP A 59 14.91 -4.82 -22.58
C ASP A 59 13.79 -5.64 -21.93
N GLY A 60 12.54 -5.20 -22.05
CA GLY A 60 11.39 -5.89 -21.48
C GLY A 60 11.21 -7.35 -21.93
N SER A 61 11.86 -7.80 -23.00
CA SER A 61 11.80 -9.20 -23.44
C SER A 61 12.55 -10.17 -22.52
N TYR A 62 13.47 -9.66 -21.68
CA TYR A 62 14.26 -10.44 -20.72
C TYR A 62 13.86 -10.18 -19.26
N TRP A 63 12.66 -9.64 -19.02
CA TRP A 63 12.21 -9.29 -17.67
C TRP A 63 12.14 -10.52 -16.75
N ASN A 64 12.76 -10.41 -15.57
CA ASN A 64 12.70 -11.39 -14.49
C ASN A 64 12.67 -10.59 -13.18
N GLU A 65 11.57 -10.69 -12.46
CA GLU A 65 11.34 -9.99 -11.19
C GLU A 65 10.48 -10.87 -10.27
N ILE A 66 10.71 -10.78 -8.97
CA ILE A 66 9.89 -11.44 -7.95
C ILE A 66 9.64 -10.46 -6.82
N ASP A 67 8.37 -10.14 -6.60
CA ASP A 67 7.94 -9.08 -5.72
C ASP A 67 7.28 -9.57 -4.44
N ILE A 68 7.53 -8.83 -3.36
CA ILE A 68 6.64 -8.65 -2.22
C ILE A 68 6.36 -7.15 -2.13
N GLU A 69 5.10 -6.75 -2.28
CA GLU A 69 4.68 -5.35 -2.23
C GLU A 69 3.57 -5.16 -1.20
N ILE A 70 3.77 -4.22 -0.28
CA ILE A 70 2.76 -3.85 0.71
C ILE A 70 2.23 -2.46 0.38
N LEU A 71 1.03 -2.45 -0.18
CA LEU A 71 0.35 -1.24 -0.59
C LEU A 71 -0.28 -0.55 0.61
N GLY A 72 0.01 0.72 0.85
CA GLY A 72 -0.46 1.42 2.04
C GLY A 72 -1.97 1.72 2.06
N ARG A 73 -2.70 1.42 0.98
CA ARG A 73 -4.17 1.49 0.94
C ARG A 73 -4.85 0.34 1.69
N TYR A 74 -4.17 -0.78 1.88
CA TYR A 74 -4.73 -1.97 2.52
C TYR A 74 -4.19 -2.16 3.92
N THR A 75 -5.07 -2.64 4.80
CA THR A 75 -4.74 -2.88 6.22
C THR A 75 -4.65 -4.36 6.55
N ASN A 76 -4.66 -5.24 5.54
CA ASN A 76 -4.75 -6.69 5.72
C ASN A 76 -4.36 -7.46 4.45
N ASP A 77 -3.49 -6.89 3.61
CA ASP A 77 -3.11 -7.49 2.32
C ASP A 77 -1.60 -7.38 2.09
N VAL A 78 -1.06 -8.39 1.41
CA VAL A 78 0.31 -8.42 0.90
C VAL A 78 0.24 -8.93 -0.54
N GLN A 79 0.78 -8.16 -1.47
CA GLN A 79 0.81 -8.49 -2.90
C GLN A 79 2.10 -9.23 -3.24
N PHE A 80 1.98 -10.26 -4.07
CA PHE A 80 3.09 -11.01 -4.65
C PHE A 80 2.98 -11.00 -6.16
N ASN A 81 4.12 -10.90 -6.84
CA ASN A 81 4.15 -10.89 -8.30
C ASN A 81 5.49 -11.42 -8.82
N PRO A 82 5.52 -12.57 -9.51
CA PRO A 82 6.61 -12.85 -10.43
C PRO A 82 6.31 -12.18 -11.77
N ILE A 83 7.20 -11.32 -12.23
CA ILE A 83 7.13 -10.71 -13.57
C ILE A 83 8.13 -11.44 -14.47
N THR A 84 7.60 -12.08 -15.52
CA THR A 84 8.40 -12.94 -16.41
C THR A 84 8.70 -12.26 -17.74
N LYS A 85 9.46 -12.97 -18.61
CA LYS A 85 9.86 -12.50 -19.95
C LYS A 85 8.68 -11.90 -20.70
N GLY A 86 8.87 -10.70 -21.26
CA GLY A 86 7.81 -9.92 -21.89
C GLY A 86 6.99 -9.04 -20.92
N GLN A 87 7.48 -8.82 -19.69
CA GLN A 87 6.81 -8.03 -18.64
C GLN A 87 5.41 -8.57 -18.27
N VAL A 88 5.28 -9.89 -18.22
CA VAL A 88 4.00 -10.53 -17.90
C VAL A 88 3.84 -10.67 -16.40
N ASN A 89 2.78 -10.06 -15.86
CA ASN A 89 2.44 -10.07 -14.44
C ASN A 89 1.67 -11.34 -14.05
N HIS A 90 1.92 -11.85 -12.84
CA HIS A 90 1.23 -12.99 -12.24
C HIS A 90 0.83 -12.67 -10.80
N VAL A 91 0.07 -11.59 -10.63
CA VAL A 91 -0.29 -11.02 -9.33
C VAL A 91 -1.11 -12.00 -8.49
N SER A 92 -0.78 -12.07 -7.20
CA SER A 92 -1.52 -12.80 -6.19
C SER A 92 -1.52 -12.03 -4.87
N HIS A 93 -2.52 -12.28 -4.05
CA HIS A 93 -2.75 -11.56 -2.80
C HIS A 93 -2.86 -12.53 -1.62
N ALA A 94 -2.20 -12.21 -0.52
CA ALA A 94 -2.36 -12.91 0.75
C ALA A 94 -3.04 -12.00 1.78
N LEU A 95 -4.30 -12.34 2.11
CA LEU A 95 -5.01 -11.69 3.19
C LEU A 95 -4.40 -12.07 4.55
N THR A 96 -4.09 -11.07 5.35
CA THR A 96 -3.53 -11.22 6.69
C THR A 96 -4.58 -10.96 7.76
N ALA A 97 -4.43 -11.59 8.93
CA ALA A 97 -5.29 -11.34 10.10
C ALA A 97 -4.85 -10.12 10.92
N PHE A 98 -3.77 -9.46 10.49
CA PHE A 98 -3.14 -8.30 11.12
C PHE A 98 -3.00 -7.18 10.09
N ASN A 99 -2.60 -5.99 10.53
CA ASN A 99 -2.23 -4.91 9.62
C ASN A 99 -0.72 -4.89 9.43
N PRO A 100 -0.20 -5.16 8.22
CA PRO A 100 1.24 -5.20 7.94
C PRO A 100 1.99 -3.93 8.33
N ALA A 101 1.33 -2.77 8.37
CA ALA A 101 1.96 -1.50 8.70
C ALA A 101 2.08 -1.19 10.20
N LEU A 102 1.43 -1.98 11.07
CA LEU A 102 1.42 -1.70 12.52
C LEU A 102 2.60 -2.33 13.27
N ASP A 103 3.19 -3.41 12.73
CA ASP A 103 4.29 -4.11 13.37
C ASP A 103 5.27 -4.70 12.34
N TYR A 104 6.41 -5.18 12.83
CA TYR A 104 7.40 -5.89 12.03
C TYR A 104 7.03 -7.35 11.85
N HIS A 105 7.08 -7.79 10.60
CA HIS A 105 6.88 -9.17 10.21
C HIS A 105 8.08 -9.67 9.40
N ASP A 106 8.29 -10.98 9.42
CA ASP A 106 9.30 -11.64 8.59
C ASP A 106 8.65 -12.04 7.26
N TYR A 107 9.08 -11.41 6.18
CA TYR A 107 8.64 -11.71 4.81
C TYR A 107 9.75 -12.42 4.06
N GLY A 108 9.39 -13.29 3.12
CA GLY A 108 10.40 -13.84 2.23
C GLY A 108 9.81 -14.67 1.11
N PHE A 109 10.68 -15.05 0.19
CA PHE A 109 10.33 -15.98 -0.87
C PHE A 109 11.47 -16.94 -1.17
N GLU A 110 11.10 -18.14 -1.62
CA GLU A 110 11.98 -19.12 -2.20
C GLU A 110 11.79 -19.13 -3.70
N TRP A 111 12.87 -18.99 -4.44
CA TRP A 111 12.90 -19.07 -5.89
C TRP A 111 13.80 -20.23 -6.30
N THR A 112 13.21 -21.16 -7.06
CA THR A 112 13.87 -22.35 -7.61
C THR A 112 13.52 -22.46 -9.11
N PRO A 113 14.14 -23.39 -9.86
CA PRO A 113 13.74 -23.66 -11.24
C PRO A 113 12.28 -24.09 -11.40
N ASP A 114 11.67 -24.67 -10.36
CA ASP A 114 10.36 -25.32 -10.45
C ASP A 114 9.22 -24.51 -9.80
N TYR A 115 9.55 -23.66 -8.83
CA TYR A 115 8.57 -22.89 -8.07
C TYR A 115 9.11 -21.56 -7.55
N VAL A 116 8.18 -20.64 -7.31
CA VAL A 116 8.35 -19.52 -6.40
C VAL A 116 7.32 -19.65 -5.27
N ALA A 117 7.76 -19.59 -4.01
CA ALA A 117 6.88 -19.69 -2.84
C ALA A 117 7.14 -18.52 -1.89
N TRP A 118 6.07 -17.89 -1.39
CA TRP A 118 6.12 -16.73 -0.50
C TRP A 118 5.74 -17.10 0.92
N PHE A 119 6.40 -16.44 1.87
CA PHE A 119 6.32 -16.71 3.29
C PHE A 119 6.03 -15.42 4.06
N ILE A 120 5.16 -15.53 5.06
CA ILE A 120 4.92 -14.50 6.07
C ILE A 120 5.07 -15.17 7.44
N ASP A 121 5.92 -14.61 8.30
CA ASP A 121 6.27 -15.11 9.62
C ASP A 121 6.65 -16.61 9.60
N GLY A 122 7.43 -17.01 8.59
CA GLY A 122 7.92 -18.37 8.38
C GLY A 122 6.89 -19.35 7.82
N LYS A 123 5.63 -18.94 7.64
CA LYS A 123 4.58 -19.78 7.04
C LYS A 123 4.47 -19.51 5.55
N GLU A 124 4.47 -20.57 4.74
CA GLU A 124 4.12 -20.47 3.31
C GLU A 124 2.67 -20.01 3.17
N VAL A 125 2.46 -18.90 2.46
CA VAL A 125 1.14 -18.31 2.22
C VAL A 125 0.71 -18.39 0.76
N HIS A 126 1.66 -18.53 -0.16
CA HIS A 126 1.39 -18.68 -1.58
C HIS A 126 2.51 -19.42 -2.30
N ARG A 127 2.17 -20.14 -3.37
CA ARG A 127 3.13 -20.83 -4.23
C ARG A 127 2.66 -20.79 -5.68
N GLN A 128 3.58 -20.47 -6.57
CA GLN A 128 3.40 -20.57 -8.01
C GLN A 128 4.36 -21.60 -8.60
N THR A 129 3.85 -22.38 -9.55
CA THR A 129 4.58 -23.39 -10.34
C THR A 129 4.13 -23.27 -11.80
N GLY A 130 4.89 -23.81 -12.73
CA GLY A 130 4.47 -23.90 -14.13
C GLY A 130 5.51 -23.34 -15.09
N ASP A 131 5.15 -23.27 -16.37
CA ASP A 131 6.09 -22.88 -17.42
C ASP A 131 6.55 -21.43 -17.30
N HIS A 132 5.72 -20.53 -16.76
CA HIS A 132 6.12 -19.14 -16.52
C HIS A 132 7.26 -19.05 -15.49
N ILE A 133 7.24 -19.86 -14.43
CA ILE A 133 8.31 -19.91 -13.43
C ILE A 133 9.63 -20.39 -14.02
N LYS A 134 9.59 -21.35 -14.96
CA LYS A 134 10.79 -21.84 -15.64
C LYS A 134 11.50 -20.75 -16.45
N THR A 135 10.82 -19.64 -16.74
CA THR A 135 11.41 -18.48 -17.43
C THR A 135 12.06 -17.47 -16.47
N LEU A 136 11.91 -17.65 -15.15
CA LEU A 136 12.66 -16.93 -14.12
C LEU A 136 14.03 -17.60 -13.94
N ASP A 137 14.90 -17.44 -14.94
CA ASP A 137 16.18 -18.14 -15.09
C ASP A 137 17.41 -17.21 -15.17
N LEU A 138 17.20 -15.89 -15.08
CA LEU A 138 18.25 -14.88 -15.19
C LEU A 138 18.75 -14.41 -13.81
N PRO A 139 20.02 -14.03 -13.63
CA PRO A 139 20.52 -13.48 -12.37
C PRO A 139 19.82 -12.17 -11.98
N GLN A 140 19.28 -12.08 -10.76
CA GLN A 140 18.53 -10.92 -10.27
C GLN A 140 19.22 -10.30 -9.05
N LYS A 141 19.28 -8.97 -8.98
CA LYS A 141 19.71 -8.25 -7.77
C LYS A 141 18.57 -8.23 -6.75
N LEU A 142 18.89 -8.30 -5.45
CA LEU A 142 17.92 -8.11 -4.39
C LEU A 142 17.76 -6.62 -4.07
N MET A 143 16.52 -6.16 -3.90
CA MET A 143 16.17 -4.76 -3.80
C MET A 143 15.05 -4.52 -2.77
N MET A 144 15.03 -3.31 -2.21
CA MET A 144 13.98 -2.77 -1.36
C MET A 144 13.75 -1.33 -1.77
N ASN A 145 12.49 -0.91 -1.92
CA ASN A 145 12.20 0.50 -2.19
C ASN A 145 10.93 1.00 -1.48
N VAL A 146 10.78 2.33 -1.49
CA VAL A 146 9.58 3.04 -1.08
C VAL A 146 9.31 4.15 -2.09
N TRP A 147 8.11 4.16 -2.65
CA TRP A 147 7.72 5.08 -3.72
C TRP A 147 6.22 5.23 -3.85
N ASN A 148 5.80 6.25 -4.60
CA ASN A 148 4.41 6.54 -4.93
C ASN A 148 4.13 6.31 -6.42
N PRO A 149 3.57 5.15 -6.81
CA PRO A 149 3.19 4.88 -8.20
C PRO A 149 2.14 5.86 -8.72
N ASP A 150 2.20 6.20 -10.01
CA ASP A 150 1.18 6.95 -10.74
C ASP A 150 0.01 6.05 -11.18
N GLN A 151 -0.52 5.27 -10.24
CA GLN A 151 -1.53 4.24 -10.49
C GLN A 151 -2.55 4.20 -9.34
N PRO A 152 -3.44 5.19 -9.23
CA PRO A 152 -4.38 5.29 -8.10
C PRO A 152 -5.34 4.09 -8.01
N ASN A 153 -5.66 3.44 -9.13
CA ASN A 153 -6.46 2.21 -9.13
C ASN A 153 -5.74 1.05 -8.40
N TRP A 154 -4.41 1.07 -8.39
CA TRP A 154 -3.58 0.07 -7.72
C TRP A 154 -3.22 0.48 -6.29
N VAL A 155 -2.58 1.64 -6.09
CA VAL A 155 -2.05 2.06 -4.78
C VAL A 155 -2.97 2.98 -3.97
N GLY A 156 -4.13 3.36 -4.51
CA GLY A 156 -5.06 4.30 -3.86
C GLY A 156 -4.71 5.76 -4.12
N ALA A 157 -5.49 6.66 -3.54
CA ALA A 157 -5.35 8.09 -3.81
C ALA A 157 -4.07 8.67 -3.19
N TRP A 158 -3.27 9.36 -4.00
CA TRP A 158 -2.10 10.08 -3.52
C TRP A 158 -2.47 11.40 -2.82
N SER A 159 -1.82 11.68 -1.69
CA SER A 159 -1.85 13.00 -1.06
C SER A 159 -0.49 13.33 -0.44
N ASP A 160 0.11 14.44 -0.85
CA ASP A 160 1.38 14.96 -0.30
C ASP A 160 1.31 15.30 1.20
N LYS A 161 0.09 15.51 1.74
CA LYS A 161 -0.15 15.73 3.16
C LYS A 161 0.35 14.58 4.03
N ILE A 162 0.47 13.37 3.49
CA ILE A 162 0.88 12.19 4.25
C ILE A 162 2.41 12.12 4.45
N LEU A 163 3.16 13.03 3.82
CA LEU A 163 4.61 13.08 3.89
C LEU A 163 5.08 13.78 5.17
N PRO A 164 6.20 13.32 5.76
CA PRO A 164 7.04 12.21 5.28
C PRO A 164 6.47 10.83 5.62
N ALA A 165 6.92 9.80 4.91
CA ALA A 165 6.55 8.41 5.14
C ALA A 165 7.79 7.52 5.28
N PHE A 166 7.80 6.64 6.27
CA PHE A 166 8.98 5.85 6.65
C PHE A 166 8.66 4.36 6.69
N SER A 167 9.40 3.58 5.91
CA SER A 167 9.37 2.12 5.92
C SER A 167 10.66 1.61 6.56
N TYR A 168 10.54 0.69 7.49
CA TYR A 168 11.64 0.23 8.33
C TYR A 168 12.03 -1.21 7.97
N TYR A 169 13.33 -1.48 7.90
CA TYR A 169 13.90 -2.79 7.61
C TYR A 169 14.94 -3.12 8.66
N ASP A 170 14.69 -4.17 9.44
CA ASP A 170 15.54 -4.59 10.55
C ASP A 170 16.61 -5.59 10.12
N ARG A 171 16.36 -6.38 9.07
CA ARG A 171 17.30 -7.41 8.62
C ARG A 171 16.98 -7.90 7.23
N VAL A 172 18.01 -8.31 6.49
CA VAL A 172 17.89 -9.11 5.27
C VAL A 172 18.75 -10.38 5.38
N LYS A 173 18.24 -11.50 4.86
CA LYS A 173 18.97 -12.76 4.78
C LYS A 173 18.87 -13.35 3.37
N TYR A 174 19.98 -13.87 2.89
CA TYR A 174 20.04 -14.66 1.66
C TYR A 174 20.58 -16.06 1.93
N SER A 175 19.89 -17.05 1.37
CA SER A 175 20.33 -18.44 1.35
C SER A 175 20.38 -18.94 -0.09
N ALA A 176 21.52 -19.49 -0.50
CA ALA A 176 21.69 -20.03 -1.85
C ALA A 176 20.89 -21.33 -2.04
N TYR A 177 20.32 -21.51 -3.23
CA TYR A 177 19.68 -22.77 -3.62
C TYR A 177 20.73 -23.87 -3.80
N THR A 178 20.70 -24.87 -2.92
CA THR A 178 21.68 -25.95 -2.78
C THR A 178 20.96 -27.29 -2.59
N PRO A 179 20.17 -27.73 -3.58
CA PRO A 179 19.29 -28.88 -3.43
C PRO A 179 20.06 -30.15 -3.04
N GLY A 180 19.52 -30.89 -2.06
CA GLY A 180 20.12 -32.13 -1.54
C GLY A 180 21.36 -31.96 -0.64
N THR A 181 21.89 -30.75 -0.46
CA THR A 181 23.04 -30.48 0.42
C THR A 181 22.83 -29.35 1.43
N GLY A 182 21.77 -28.56 1.25
CA GLY A 182 21.38 -27.50 2.18
C GLY A 182 20.87 -28.01 3.53
N SER A 183 20.56 -27.06 4.40
CA SER A 183 20.08 -27.31 5.77
C SER A 183 19.01 -26.31 6.22
N TYR A 184 18.47 -25.55 5.27
CA TYR A 184 17.51 -24.47 5.52
C TYR A 184 16.45 -24.40 4.42
N GLY A 185 15.34 -23.71 4.70
CA GLY A 185 14.20 -23.56 3.81
C GLY A 185 13.43 -24.87 3.56
N THR A 186 12.53 -24.85 2.58
CA THR A 186 11.74 -26.01 2.18
C THR A 186 12.65 -27.18 1.80
N ASP A 187 12.37 -28.35 2.36
CA ASP A 187 13.10 -29.60 2.14
C ASP A 187 14.62 -29.53 2.38
N ASN A 188 15.08 -28.54 3.15
CA ASN A 188 16.51 -28.26 3.35
C ASN A 188 17.28 -28.02 2.04
N ASN A 189 16.63 -27.45 1.02
CA ASN A 189 17.27 -27.20 -0.26
C ASN A 189 18.04 -25.87 -0.34
N PHE A 190 18.26 -25.20 0.80
CA PHE A 190 18.96 -23.91 0.85
C PHE A 190 20.09 -23.90 1.89
N SER A 191 21.12 -23.10 1.62
CA SER A 191 22.27 -22.88 2.51
C SER A 191 22.41 -21.39 2.80
N VAL A 192 22.29 -20.99 4.06
CA VAL A 192 22.44 -19.59 4.47
C VAL A 192 23.84 -19.11 4.11
N LEU A 193 23.95 -18.05 3.31
CA LEU A 193 25.24 -17.45 2.97
C LEU A 193 25.54 -16.25 3.84
N TRP A 194 24.55 -15.38 4.03
CA TRP A 194 24.74 -14.18 4.82
C TRP A 194 23.42 -13.67 5.40
N THR A 195 23.58 -12.92 6.47
CA THR A 195 22.55 -12.09 7.08
C THR A 195 23.14 -10.69 7.24
N ASP A 196 22.33 -9.67 7.02
CA ASP A 196 22.65 -8.27 7.24
C ASP A 196 21.60 -7.70 8.20
N GLU A 197 22.01 -7.27 9.38
CA GLU A 197 21.13 -6.66 10.39
C GLU A 197 20.84 -5.18 10.06
N LEU A 198 21.34 -4.65 8.94
CA LEU A 198 21.04 -3.31 8.46
C LEU A 198 21.29 -2.20 9.50
N ASP A 199 22.29 -2.40 10.37
CA ASP A 199 22.72 -1.42 11.38
C ASP A 199 23.48 -0.25 10.75
N SER A 200 24.07 -0.45 9.57
CA SER A 200 24.87 0.55 8.85
C SER A 200 24.93 0.23 7.35
N PHE A 201 25.38 1.20 6.56
CA PHE A 201 25.57 1.00 5.12
C PHE A 201 26.79 0.09 4.84
N ASP A 202 26.55 -1.20 4.57
CA ASP A 202 27.57 -2.09 3.99
C ASP A 202 27.80 -1.76 2.51
N THR A 203 28.79 -0.89 2.28
CA THR A 203 29.20 -0.47 0.93
C THR A 203 29.82 -1.59 0.10
N THR A 204 30.15 -2.75 0.67
CA THR A 204 30.67 -3.88 -0.10
C THR A 204 29.54 -4.69 -0.75
N ARG A 205 28.37 -4.72 -0.10
CA ARG A 205 27.21 -5.51 -0.54
C ARG A 205 26.16 -4.70 -1.29
N TRP A 206 25.96 -3.44 -0.88
CA TRP A 206 24.82 -2.66 -1.32
C TRP A 206 25.22 -1.37 -2.06
N GLU A 207 24.28 -0.87 -2.84
CA GLU A 207 24.28 0.47 -3.44
C GLU A 207 22.93 1.15 -3.17
N LYS A 208 22.92 2.49 -3.24
CA LYS A 208 21.72 3.32 -3.03
C LYS A 208 21.24 3.86 -4.38
N GLY A 209 19.94 3.76 -4.65
CA GLY A 209 19.31 4.26 -5.87
C GLY A 209 19.44 5.78 -6.03
N VAL A 210 19.69 6.23 -7.26
CA VAL A 210 19.81 7.64 -7.66
C VAL A 210 19.06 7.93 -8.98
N HIS A 211 18.00 7.16 -9.23
CA HIS A 211 17.30 7.12 -10.51
C HIS A 211 15.78 7.16 -10.31
N THR A 212 15.05 7.09 -11.42
CA THR A 212 13.60 6.91 -11.44
C THR A 212 13.22 6.12 -12.69
N PHE A 213 11.97 5.64 -12.74
CA PHE A 213 11.38 5.02 -13.92
C PHE A 213 10.01 5.65 -14.27
N SER A 214 9.45 5.25 -15.42
CA SER A 214 8.11 5.67 -15.86
C SER A 214 7.05 5.12 -14.92
N GLY A 215 6.05 5.94 -14.54
CA GLY A 215 5.02 5.55 -13.59
C GLY A 215 5.42 5.65 -12.10
N ASN A 216 6.65 6.04 -11.78
CA ASN A 216 7.05 6.43 -10.43
C ASN A 216 6.88 7.95 -10.26
N ASN A 217 6.26 8.45 -9.20
CA ASN A 217 6.14 9.91 -8.97
C ASN A 217 7.29 10.53 -8.17
N CYS A 218 8.30 9.76 -7.75
CA CYS A 218 9.46 10.25 -7.03
C CYS A 218 10.79 9.94 -7.74
N ASP A 219 11.83 10.69 -7.39
CA ASP A 219 13.21 10.30 -7.69
C ASP A 219 13.80 9.56 -6.49
N PHE A 220 14.48 8.44 -6.71
CA PHE A 220 15.27 7.81 -5.65
C PHE A 220 16.52 8.64 -5.37
N ILE A 221 16.77 8.88 -4.08
CA ILE A 221 17.97 9.60 -3.62
C ILE A 221 18.63 8.88 -2.45
N GLN A 222 19.93 9.11 -2.26
CA GLN A 222 20.72 8.40 -1.26
C GLN A 222 20.40 8.85 0.17
N GLU A 223 19.99 10.11 0.32
CA GLU A 223 19.61 10.76 1.58
C GLU A 223 18.39 10.12 2.22
N ASN A 224 17.53 9.49 1.42
CA ASN A 224 16.33 8.79 1.91
C ASN A 224 16.58 7.31 2.23
N VAL A 225 17.82 6.83 2.14
CA VAL A 225 18.26 5.57 2.72
C VAL A 225 19.04 5.88 3.99
N ILE A 226 18.37 5.79 5.14
CA ILE A 226 18.90 6.17 6.46
C ILE A 226 19.22 4.91 7.27
N PHE A 227 20.24 4.99 8.12
CA PHE A 227 20.58 3.97 9.11
C PHE A 227 20.55 4.62 10.48
N GLU A 228 19.58 4.25 11.31
CA GLU A 228 19.37 4.86 12.62
C GLU A 228 18.68 3.89 13.56
N ASN A 229 19.09 3.85 14.84
CA ASN A 229 18.51 2.97 15.86
C ASN A 229 18.57 1.46 15.50
N GLY A 230 19.67 1.03 14.88
CA GLY A 230 19.95 -0.38 14.57
C GLY A 230 19.02 -0.97 13.50
N LYS A 231 18.71 -0.16 12.47
CA LYS A 231 17.88 -0.55 11.33
C LYS A 231 18.08 0.40 10.16
N MET A 232 17.68 -0.05 8.97
CA MET A 232 17.53 0.80 7.81
C MET A 232 16.13 1.40 7.76
N ILE A 233 16.05 2.67 7.36
CA ILE A 233 14.81 3.40 7.12
C ILE A 233 14.83 3.89 5.68
N LEU A 234 13.83 3.49 4.90
CA LEU A 234 13.56 4.04 3.58
C LEU A 234 12.49 5.12 3.71
N ALA A 235 12.80 6.33 3.26
CA ALA A 235 11.91 7.49 3.35
C ALA A 235 11.31 7.86 1.99
N LEU A 236 10.03 8.22 2.00
CA LEU A 236 9.39 9.00 0.96
C LEU A 236 9.11 10.41 1.52
N THR A 237 9.67 11.43 0.90
CA THR A 237 9.63 12.82 1.37
C THR A 237 9.26 13.79 0.25
N ASP A 238 9.05 15.06 0.60
CA ASP A 238 9.10 16.15 -0.37
C ASP A 238 10.56 16.42 -0.81
N ASN A 239 10.73 17.31 -1.79
CA ASN A 239 12.05 17.69 -2.31
C ASN A 239 12.81 18.72 -1.45
N ILE A 240 12.23 19.18 -0.33
CA ILE A 240 12.82 20.21 0.54
C ILE A 240 13.42 19.56 1.79
N THR A 241 12.79 18.51 2.31
CA THR A 241 13.09 17.91 3.62
C THR A 241 13.37 16.41 3.50
N PRO A 242 14.43 15.99 2.79
CA PRO A 242 14.81 14.58 2.71
C PRO A 242 15.37 14.05 4.03
N GLY A 243 15.48 12.72 4.10
CA GLY A 243 16.01 11.99 5.26
C GLY A 243 14.95 11.61 6.28
N PHE A 244 15.41 11.12 7.44
CA PHE A 244 14.56 10.76 8.57
C PHE A 244 14.24 11.99 9.42
N LYS A 245 13.40 12.87 8.89
CA LYS A 245 13.02 14.12 9.55
C LYS A 245 11.59 14.47 9.19
N ASP A 246 10.86 14.93 10.19
CA ASP A 246 9.60 15.63 10.00
C ASP A 246 9.69 17.03 10.64
N VAL A 247 9.12 18.02 9.96
CA VAL A 247 9.09 19.43 10.38
C VAL A 247 7.68 20.02 10.34
N LYS A 248 6.67 19.24 9.95
CA LYS A 248 5.28 19.69 9.80
C LYS A 248 4.47 19.04 10.91
N GLY A 249 3.57 19.80 11.55
CA GLY A 249 2.65 19.22 12.51
C GLY A 249 1.50 18.48 11.84
N PRO A 250 0.84 17.53 12.52
CA PRO A 250 -0.18 16.68 11.94
C PRO A 250 -1.45 17.46 11.56
N ALA A 251 -1.97 17.23 10.36
CA ALA A 251 -3.17 17.87 9.86
C ALA A 251 -4.38 16.91 9.94
N PRO A 252 -5.56 17.36 10.42
CA PRO A 252 -6.77 16.55 10.34
C PRO A 252 -7.25 16.47 8.87
N ILE A 253 -7.43 15.24 8.37
CA ILE A 253 -7.81 14.97 6.97
C ILE A 253 -9.32 14.88 6.83
N TRP A 254 -9.97 14.12 7.71
CA TRP A 254 -11.42 14.00 7.75
C TRP A 254 -11.89 13.74 9.17
N ALA A 255 -13.15 14.10 9.42
CA ALA A 255 -13.86 13.78 10.64
C ALA A 255 -15.22 13.24 10.27
N ARG A 256 -15.70 12.25 11.01
CA ARG A 256 -16.99 11.62 10.78
C ARG A 256 -17.76 11.54 12.10
N ALA A 257 -18.98 12.07 12.11
CA ALA A 257 -19.85 12.09 13.26
C ALA A 257 -20.89 10.97 13.20
N GLU A 258 -21.06 10.32 14.34
CA GLU A 258 -22.16 9.43 14.67
C GLU A 258 -22.88 9.98 15.91
N LYS A 259 -23.97 9.34 16.34
CA LYS A 259 -24.86 9.87 17.38
C LYS A 259 -24.09 10.37 18.62
N ASN A 260 -23.14 9.61 19.16
CA ASN A 260 -22.39 9.97 20.37
C ASN A 260 -20.87 9.76 20.21
N ARG A 261 -20.40 9.76 18.96
CA ARG A 261 -19.02 9.45 18.61
C ARG A 261 -18.57 10.30 17.44
N VAL A 262 -17.33 10.76 17.47
CA VAL A 262 -16.66 11.34 16.31
C VAL A 262 -15.36 10.60 16.07
N THR A 263 -15.12 10.19 14.83
CA THR A 263 -13.85 9.61 14.40
C THR A 263 -13.10 10.66 13.58
N LEU A 264 -11.86 10.97 13.96
CA LEU A 264 -10.97 11.87 13.23
C LEU A 264 -9.78 11.08 12.69
N PHE A 265 -9.32 11.44 11.50
CA PHE A 265 -8.13 10.87 10.88
C PHE A 265 -7.11 11.95 10.53
N PHE A 266 -5.84 11.68 10.78
CA PHE A 266 -4.72 12.61 10.63
C PHE A 266 -3.79 12.23 9.48
N SER A 267 -3.07 13.22 8.96
CA SER A 267 -2.09 13.08 7.89
C SER A 267 -0.99 12.06 8.19
N GLU A 268 -0.67 11.91 9.47
CA GLU A 268 0.47 11.16 9.97
C GLU A 268 0.22 10.74 11.42
N GLU A 269 1.16 9.95 11.94
CA GLU A 269 1.17 9.41 13.28
C GLU A 269 1.27 10.54 14.32
N ILE A 270 0.23 10.65 15.15
CA ILE A 270 0.15 11.58 16.27
C ILE A 270 0.68 10.96 17.57
N ASN A 271 1.21 11.80 18.44
CA ASN A 271 1.59 11.40 19.79
C ASN A 271 0.34 10.95 20.58
N ALA A 272 0.30 9.69 20.98
CA ALA A 272 -0.89 9.09 21.60
C ALA A 272 -1.31 9.78 22.92
N VAL A 273 -0.37 10.31 23.71
CA VAL A 273 -0.65 11.00 24.97
C VAL A 273 -1.27 12.37 24.70
N ASN A 274 -0.66 13.17 23.81
CA ASN A 274 -1.20 14.47 23.42
C ASN A 274 -2.54 14.33 22.66
N GLY A 275 -2.65 13.40 21.72
CA GLY A 275 -3.87 13.14 20.96
C GLY A 275 -5.01 12.59 21.80
N SER A 276 -4.74 11.96 22.95
CA SER A 276 -5.78 11.54 23.89
C SER A 276 -6.25 12.66 24.83
N ASN A 277 -5.65 13.86 24.75
CA ASN A 277 -6.13 15.01 25.50
C ASN A 277 -7.37 15.61 24.83
N LYS A 278 -8.54 15.40 25.43
CA LYS A 278 -9.82 15.92 24.91
C LYS A 278 -9.85 17.45 24.75
N ALA A 279 -9.05 18.20 25.51
CA ALA A 279 -9.00 19.67 25.41
C ALA A 279 -8.46 20.16 24.05
N ASN A 280 -7.82 19.27 23.28
CA ASN A 280 -7.35 19.56 21.94
C ASN A 280 -8.46 19.51 20.88
N TYR A 281 -9.70 19.18 21.27
CA TYR A 281 -10.83 19.05 20.36
C TYR A 281 -12.03 19.87 20.85
N SER A 282 -12.57 20.72 19.98
CA SER A 282 -13.74 21.52 20.27
C SER A 282 -14.76 21.40 19.14
N ILE A 283 -16.00 21.08 19.50
CA ILE A 283 -17.12 21.05 18.58
C ILE A 283 -18.17 22.01 19.17
N PRO A 284 -18.40 23.20 18.58
CA PRO A 284 -19.34 24.16 19.12
C PRO A 284 -20.74 23.53 19.33
N GLY A 285 -21.24 23.63 20.57
CA GLY A 285 -22.53 23.06 20.97
C GLY A 285 -22.54 21.56 21.30
N ILE A 286 -21.41 20.85 21.16
CA ILE A 286 -21.30 19.42 21.45
C ILE A 286 -20.20 19.20 22.50
N ALA A 287 -20.54 18.54 23.61
CA ALA A 287 -19.58 18.26 24.66
C ALA A 287 -18.67 17.09 24.27
N VAL A 288 -17.35 17.32 24.22
CA VAL A 288 -16.34 16.24 24.08
C VAL A 288 -16.07 15.64 25.46
N GLN A 289 -16.43 14.37 25.63
CA GLN A 289 -16.36 13.66 26.91
C GLN A 289 -14.99 13.01 27.11
N SER A 290 -14.47 12.36 26.07
CA SER A 290 -13.15 11.71 26.05
C SER A 290 -12.57 11.67 24.64
N ALA A 291 -11.24 11.52 24.54
CA ALA A 291 -10.52 11.26 23.30
C ALA A 291 -9.62 10.03 23.48
N LYS A 292 -9.53 9.19 22.45
CA LYS A 292 -8.65 8.02 22.43
C LYS A 292 -7.98 7.92 21.06
N VAL A 293 -6.65 7.94 21.05
CA VAL A 293 -5.87 7.58 19.86
C VAL A 293 -5.96 6.06 19.63
N LYS A 294 -6.18 5.66 18.39
CA LYS A 294 -6.27 4.26 17.95
C LYS A 294 -4.86 3.70 17.67
N ASP A 295 -4.76 2.39 17.48
CA ASP A 295 -3.49 1.68 17.37
C ASP A 295 -2.68 2.07 16.12
N ASP A 296 -3.34 2.65 15.10
CA ASP A 296 -2.69 3.22 13.93
C ASP A 296 -1.95 4.55 14.22
N ASN A 297 -2.11 5.11 15.41
CA ASN A 297 -1.68 6.45 15.80
C ASN A 297 -2.11 7.56 14.83
N ARG A 298 -3.06 7.32 13.93
CA ARG A 298 -3.55 8.30 12.94
C ARG A 298 -5.02 8.59 13.13
N THR A 299 -5.73 7.73 13.86
CA THR A 299 -7.15 7.86 14.13
C THR A 299 -7.40 8.23 15.59
N VAL A 300 -8.31 9.18 15.83
CA VAL A 300 -8.80 9.52 17.16
C VAL A 300 -10.29 9.27 17.23
N GLU A 301 -10.71 8.49 18.21
CA GLU A 301 -12.11 8.32 18.58
C GLU A 301 -12.45 9.26 19.74
N LEU A 302 -13.41 10.16 19.51
CA LEU A 302 -14.01 11.01 20.52
C LEU A 302 -15.34 10.42 20.98
N ARG A 303 -15.59 10.42 22.28
CA ARG A 303 -16.94 10.28 22.83
C ARG A 303 -17.54 11.65 23.07
N THR A 304 -18.79 11.83 22.68
CA THR A 304 -19.47 13.13 22.74
C THR A 304 -20.84 13.02 23.39
N SER A 305 -21.42 14.17 23.74
CA SER A 305 -22.88 14.26 23.86
C SER A 305 -23.56 13.92 22.52
N ASP A 306 -24.87 13.70 22.55
CA ASP A 306 -25.65 13.40 21.35
C ASP A 306 -25.48 14.51 20.28
N ILE A 307 -25.17 14.10 19.05
CA ILE A 307 -25.02 14.94 17.87
C ILE A 307 -26.27 14.79 17.01
N ASN A 308 -26.86 15.92 16.60
CA ASN A 308 -27.93 15.92 15.62
C ASN A 308 -27.34 15.71 14.21
N LEU A 309 -27.43 14.49 13.68
CA LEU A 309 -26.87 14.15 12.36
C LEU A 309 -27.57 14.83 11.17
N SER A 310 -28.66 15.59 11.39
CA SER A 310 -29.27 16.46 10.38
C SER A 310 -28.63 17.86 10.31
N SER A 311 -27.70 18.19 11.22
CA SER A 311 -27.02 19.49 11.29
C SER A 311 -25.55 19.37 10.93
N THR A 312 -25.00 20.41 10.30
CA THR A 312 -23.58 20.46 9.96
C THR A 312 -22.78 21.02 11.13
N TYR A 313 -21.66 20.36 11.46
CA TYR A 313 -20.74 20.78 12.51
C TYR A 313 -19.31 20.84 11.98
N ASN A 314 -18.53 21.75 12.53
CA ASN A 314 -17.08 21.76 12.37
C ASN A 314 -16.45 21.31 13.68
N ILE A 315 -15.42 20.47 13.58
CA ILE A 315 -14.52 20.20 14.70
C ILE A 315 -13.28 21.07 14.55
N ILE A 316 -12.90 21.72 15.65
CA ILE A 316 -11.67 22.49 15.79
C ILE A 316 -10.66 21.62 16.50
N VAL A 317 -9.52 21.43 15.86
CA VAL A 317 -8.37 20.67 16.36
C VAL A 317 -7.27 21.65 16.73
N LEU A 318 -6.76 21.53 17.95
CA LEU A 318 -5.79 22.45 18.56
C LEU A 318 -4.59 21.67 19.09
N ASN A 319 -3.39 22.26 19.01
CA ASN A 319 -2.19 21.79 19.73
C ASN A 319 -1.88 20.28 19.56
N GLN A 320 -2.18 19.72 18.39
CA GLN A 320 -1.86 18.31 18.12
C GLN A 320 -0.39 18.16 17.86
N LYS A 321 0.20 17.10 18.40
CA LYS A 321 1.61 16.77 18.19
C LYS A 321 1.77 15.45 17.46
N ASP A 322 2.68 15.39 16.52
CA ASP A 322 3.16 14.14 15.93
C ASP A 322 4.18 13.43 16.84
N ILE A 323 4.69 12.30 16.36
CA ILE A 323 5.72 11.50 17.02
C ILE A 323 7.12 12.12 16.97
N PHE A 324 7.37 13.12 16.12
CA PHE A 324 8.61 13.92 16.07
C PHE A 324 8.54 15.17 16.97
N GLY A 325 7.37 15.45 17.55
CA GLY A 325 7.13 16.54 18.47
C GLY A 325 6.77 17.87 17.78
N ASN A 326 6.56 17.88 16.45
CA ASN A 326 6.04 19.08 15.80
C ASN A 326 4.60 19.32 16.25
N THR A 327 4.16 20.57 16.21
CA THR A 327 2.82 20.95 16.70
C THR A 327 2.03 21.53 15.55
N SER A 328 0.80 21.04 15.37
CA SER A 328 -0.09 21.52 14.33
C SER A 328 -0.61 22.93 14.61
N SER A 329 -0.82 23.68 13.54
CA SER A 329 -1.62 24.91 13.63
C SER A 329 -3.09 24.57 13.89
N PRO A 330 -3.85 25.43 14.61
CA PRO A 330 -5.28 25.27 14.75
C PRO A 330 -5.97 25.04 13.41
N ALA A 331 -6.78 23.98 13.31
CA ALA A 331 -7.48 23.62 12.09
C ALA A 331 -8.94 23.31 12.38
N ALA A 332 -9.84 23.76 11.49
CA ALA A 332 -11.25 23.42 11.54
C ALA A 332 -11.61 22.57 10.32
N ILE A 333 -12.26 21.42 10.53
CA ILE A 333 -12.75 20.57 9.45
C ILE A 333 -14.24 20.25 9.65
N THR A 334 -14.97 20.20 8.54
CA THR A 334 -16.39 19.84 8.55
C THR A 334 -16.56 18.34 8.77
N MET A 335 -17.36 17.99 9.77
CA MET A 335 -17.66 16.60 10.07
C MET A 335 -18.63 16.04 9.03
N GLN A 336 -18.33 14.84 8.54
CA GLN A 336 -19.24 14.06 7.71
C GLN A 336 -20.20 13.33 8.62
N ASN A 337 -21.50 13.57 8.48
CA ASN A 337 -22.49 12.90 9.32
C ASN A 337 -22.77 11.50 8.78
N ALA A 338 -22.90 10.53 9.69
CA ALA A 338 -23.41 9.22 9.32
C ALA A 338 -24.85 9.31 8.82
N ALA A 339 -25.12 8.65 7.70
CA ALA A 339 -26.45 8.51 7.13
C ALA A 339 -26.99 7.09 7.41
N PRO A 340 -28.26 6.94 7.85
CA PRO A 340 -28.87 5.63 7.94
C PRO A 340 -28.99 4.98 6.56
N LEU A 341 -28.54 3.73 6.42
CA LEU A 341 -28.83 2.91 5.25
C LEU A 341 -30.27 2.39 5.30
N LEU A 342 -30.95 2.42 4.15
CA LEU A 342 -32.21 1.70 3.96
C LEU A 342 -31.90 0.23 3.61
N PHE A 343 -32.61 -0.69 4.26
CA PHE A 343 -32.49 -2.12 4.01
C PHE A 343 -33.75 -2.67 3.30
N PRO A 344 -33.61 -3.61 2.35
CA PRO A 344 -32.35 -4.22 1.91
C PRO A 344 -31.48 -3.24 1.08
N LEU A 345 -30.19 -3.18 1.40
CA LEU A 345 -29.21 -2.48 0.56
C LEU A 345 -28.93 -3.33 -0.68
N ARG A 346 -29.08 -2.74 -1.86
CA ARG A 346 -28.78 -3.36 -3.15
C ARG A 346 -27.84 -2.44 -3.91
N VAL A 347 -26.70 -2.96 -4.39
CA VAL A 347 -25.71 -2.16 -5.11
C VAL A 347 -25.31 -2.86 -6.39
N ASN A 348 -25.33 -2.14 -7.50
CA ASN A 348 -24.90 -2.63 -8.81
C ASN A 348 -23.38 -2.52 -8.91
N ILE A 349 -22.66 -3.59 -8.58
CA ILE A 349 -21.20 -3.57 -8.48
C ILE A 349 -20.57 -3.25 -9.84
N GLY A 350 -19.71 -2.23 -9.89
CA GLY A 350 -19.09 -1.75 -11.14
C GLY A 350 -20.02 -0.93 -12.05
N GLY A 351 -21.29 -0.74 -11.70
CA GLY A 351 -22.29 -0.12 -12.56
C GLY A 351 -23.04 1.06 -11.93
N GLY A 352 -23.90 1.67 -12.74
CA GLY A 352 -24.81 2.74 -12.33
C GLY A 352 -26.07 2.23 -11.62
N GLU A 353 -26.94 3.15 -11.22
CA GLU A 353 -28.24 2.81 -10.63
C GLU A 353 -29.12 2.08 -11.65
N VAL A 354 -29.64 0.90 -11.27
CA VAL A 354 -30.43 0.05 -12.17
C VAL A 354 -31.34 -0.90 -11.39
N SER A 355 -32.58 -1.14 -11.85
CA SER A 355 -33.48 -2.16 -11.27
C SER A 355 -33.65 -2.09 -9.73
N GLY A 356 -33.55 -0.90 -9.12
CA GLY A 356 -33.60 -0.71 -7.66
C GLY A 356 -32.31 -1.06 -6.91
N PHE A 357 -31.22 -1.26 -7.63
CA PHE A 357 -29.85 -1.28 -7.11
C PHE A 357 -29.27 0.13 -7.19
N LEU A 358 -28.65 0.58 -6.10
CA LEU A 358 -27.91 1.84 -6.09
C LEU A 358 -26.66 1.73 -6.96
N ALA A 359 -26.20 2.87 -7.49
CA ALA A 359 -24.93 2.95 -8.19
C ALA A 359 -23.76 2.55 -7.29
N ASP A 360 -22.74 1.93 -7.89
CA ASP A 360 -21.46 1.70 -7.24
C ASP A 360 -20.75 3.03 -6.94
N GLN A 361 -19.96 3.05 -5.87
CA GLN A 361 -19.21 4.24 -5.46
C GLN A 361 -18.00 3.87 -4.60
N GLU A 362 -17.00 4.76 -4.55
CA GLU A 362 -15.82 4.54 -3.73
C GLU A 362 -16.14 4.74 -2.25
N PHE A 363 -15.71 3.79 -1.42
CA PHE A 363 -15.92 3.85 0.01
C PHE A 363 -15.03 4.93 0.63
N SER A 364 -15.63 5.83 1.42
CA SER A 364 -14.90 6.91 2.09
C SER A 364 -15.50 7.25 3.46
N ALA A 365 -15.00 8.32 4.09
CA ALA A 365 -15.61 8.89 5.29
C ALA A 365 -16.98 9.53 5.03
N LYS A 366 -17.33 9.83 3.77
CA LYS A 366 -18.56 10.53 3.38
C LYS A 366 -19.75 9.60 3.14
N VAL A 367 -19.49 8.33 2.85
CA VAL A 367 -20.50 7.38 2.39
C VAL A 367 -20.56 6.16 3.30
N GLU A 368 -21.67 5.43 3.20
CA GLU A 368 -21.94 4.26 4.04
C GLU A 368 -21.56 2.94 3.38
N TYR A 369 -21.47 2.92 2.05
CA TYR A 369 -21.13 1.74 1.28
C TYR A 369 -20.23 2.11 0.11
N GLY A 370 -19.46 1.15 -0.38
CA GLY A 370 -18.63 1.37 -1.55
C GLY A 370 -17.53 0.33 -1.72
N PHE A 371 -16.89 0.37 -2.88
CA PHE A 371 -15.68 -0.39 -3.15
C PHE A 371 -14.46 0.27 -2.51
N LEU A 372 -13.49 -0.54 -2.13
CA LEU A 372 -12.15 -0.13 -1.71
C LEU A 372 -11.10 -0.46 -2.77
N SER A 373 -11.41 -1.39 -3.67
CA SER A 373 -10.52 -1.91 -4.70
C SER A 373 -11.29 -2.63 -5.82
N GLY A 374 -10.55 -3.13 -6.80
CA GLY A 374 -11.07 -3.86 -7.95
C GLY A 374 -11.26 -2.94 -9.16
N THR A 375 -11.01 -3.48 -10.34
CA THR A 375 -11.15 -2.78 -11.62
C THR A 375 -12.59 -2.90 -12.10
N VAL A 376 -13.17 -1.81 -12.59
CA VAL A 376 -14.50 -1.86 -13.19
C VAL A 376 -14.40 -2.51 -14.57
N ARG A 377 -15.29 -3.46 -14.83
CA ARG A 377 -15.53 -3.99 -16.18
C ARG A 377 -17.01 -3.83 -16.52
N THR A 378 -17.28 -3.27 -17.68
CA THR A 378 -18.63 -3.11 -18.22
C THR A 378 -18.76 -3.89 -19.52
N TYR A 379 -19.92 -4.48 -19.73
CA TYR A 379 -20.24 -5.28 -20.90
C TYR A 379 -21.26 -4.56 -21.78
N PRO A 380 -21.30 -4.86 -23.08
CA PRO A 380 -22.33 -4.36 -23.97
C PRO A 380 -23.74 -4.65 -23.44
N PRO A 381 -24.72 -3.73 -23.60
CA PRO A 381 -26.08 -3.93 -23.08
C PRO A 381 -26.82 -5.16 -23.65
N ASP A 382 -26.36 -5.67 -24.78
CA ASP A 382 -26.89 -6.84 -25.48
C ASP A 382 -26.19 -8.16 -25.08
N ILE A 383 -25.28 -8.14 -24.10
CA ILE A 383 -24.68 -9.36 -23.57
C ILE A 383 -25.76 -10.29 -23.02
N VAL A 384 -25.72 -11.55 -23.44
CA VAL A 384 -26.62 -12.59 -22.92
C VAL A 384 -25.93 -13.26 -21.74
N VAL A 385 -26.25 -12.81 -20.53
CA VAL A 385 -25.85 -13.52 -19.31
C VAL A 385 -26.85 -14.66 -19.09
N ALA A 386 -26.38 -15.90 -19.12
CA ALA A 386 -27.22 -17.08 -18.88
C ALA A 386 -27.94 -16.98 -17.53
N ASP A 387 -29.19 -17.45 -17.47
CA ASP A 387 -30.04 -17.47 -16.26
C ASP A 387 -30.29 -16.11 -15.57
N SER A 388 -29.89 -14.99 -16.20
CA SER A 388 -30.09 -13.63 -15.67
C SER A 388 -31.50 -13.08 -15.92
N ASN A 389 -32.31 -13.74 -16.76
CA ASN A 389 -33.56 -13.21 -17.32
C ASN A 389 -33.40 -11.83 -18.01
N GLY A 390 -32.19 -11.50 -18.48
CA GLY A 390 -31.89 -10.20 -19.09
C GLY A 390 -31.77 -9.05 -18.09
N ASP A 391 -31.54 -9.33 -16.79
CA ASP A 391 -31.35 -8.29 -15.80
C ASP A 391 -30.03 -7.54 -16.04
N SER A 392 -30.14 -6.25 -16.31
CA SER A 392 -29.03 -5.36 -16.62
C SER A 392 -28.01 -5.23 -15.48
N VAL A 393 -28.34 -5.67 -14.25
CA VAL A 393 -27.39 -5.70 -13.11
C VAL A 393 -26.16 -6.61 -13.38
N TYR A 394 -26.27 -7.57 -14.31
CA TYR A 394 -25.16 -8.44 -14.68
C TYR A 394 -24.30 -7.90 -15.84
N THR A 395 -24.51 -6.66 -16.26
CA THR A 395 -23.74 -6.02 -17.36
C THR A 395 -22.54 -5.22 -16.86
N SER A 396 -22.27 -5.25 -15.56
CA SER A 396 -21.09 -4.65 -14.94
C SER A 396 -20.59 -5.49 -13.77
N GLU A 397 -19.28 -5.42 -13.52
CA GLU A 397 -18.65 -6.07 -12.38
C GLU A 397 -17.43 -5.29 -11.90
N ARG A 398 -16.88 -5.74 -10.77
CA ARG A 398 -15.49 -5.48 -10.40
C ARG A 398 -14.68 -6.76 -10.37
N ASN A 399 -13.57 -6.79 -11.09
CA ASN A 399 -12.60 -7.88 -11.07
C ASN A 399 -11.29 -7.44 -10.37
N ASP A 400 -10.28 -8.30 -10.34
CA ASP A 400 -8.94 -7.99 -9.80
C ASP A 400 -8.94 -7.61 -8.31
N PHE A 401 -9.42 -8.53 -7.47
CA PHE A 401 -9.50 -8.41 -6.01
C PHE A 401 -10.45 -7.28 -5.50
N PRO A 402 -11.75 -7.35 -5.85
CA PRO A 402 -12.71 -6.36 -5.40
C PRO A 402 -12.99 -6.49 -3.90
N THR A 403 -12.66 -5.44 -3.14
CA THR A 403 -13.05 -5.32 -1.73
C THR A 403 -14.21 -4.36 -1.62
N TYR A 404 -15.25 -4.75 -0.88
CA TYR A 404 -16.41 -3.92 -0.62
C TYR A 404 -16.60 -3.70 0.87
N ARG A 405 -17.06 -2.51 1.26
CA ARG A 405 -17.34 -2.20 2.66
C ARG A 405 -18.69 -1.53 2.80
N VAL A 406 -19.42 -1.92 3.84
CA VAL A 406 -20.72 -1.36 4.21
C VAL A 406 -20.72 -1.07 5.71
N ARG A 407 -21.16 0.13 6.09
CA ARG A 407 -21.36 0.56 7.47
C ARG A 407 -22.76 0.17 7.90
N VAL A 408 -22.87 -0.91 8.64
CA VAL A 408 -24.16 -1.41 9.14
C VAL A 408 -24.26 -1.25 10.66
N PRO A 409 -25.46 -1.06 11.21
CA PRO A 409 -25.69 -1.16 12.65
C PRO A 409 -25.23 -2.52 13.22
N ASN A 410 -25.17 -2.63 14.55
CA ASN A 410 -24.94 -3.94 15.16
C ASN A 410 -26.18 -4.84 14.94
N GLY A 411 -25.95 -6.02 14.37
CA GLY A 411 -27.03 -6.97 14.10
C GLY A 411 -26.57 -8.17 13.27
N THR A 412 -27.53 -9.01 12.91
CA THR A 412 -27.32 -10.13 11.99
C THR A 412 -27.87 -9.76 10.62
N TYR A 413 -27.07 -9.99 9.58
CA TYR A 413 -27.39 -9.62 8.21
C TYR A 413 -27.38 -10.84 7.31
N LYS A 414 -28.33 -10.90 6.36
CA LYS A 414 -28.26 -11.83 5.23
C LYS A 414 -27.61 -11.10 4.07
N VAL A 415 -26.49 -11.63 3.60
CA VAL A 415 -25.78 -11.12 2.43
C VAL A 415 -26.07 -12.05 1.26
N THR A 416 -26.50 -11.47 0.13
CA THR A 416 -26.64 -12.18 -1.15
C THR A 416 -25.60 -11.60 -2.10
N MET A 417 -24.71 -12.45 -2.62
CA MET A 417 -23.79 -12.08 -3.69
C MET A 417 -24.35 -12.63 -5.01
N MET A 418 -24.34 -11.78 -6.05
CA MET A 418 -24.80 -12.12 -7.40
C MET A 418 -23.55 -12.19 -8.27
N PHE A 419 -23.31 -13.35 -8.87
CA PHE A 419 -22.15 -13.60 -9.72
C PHE A 419 -22.63 -14.00 -11.11
N SER A 420 -21.86 -13.61 -12.13
CA SER A 420 -21.99 -14.10 -13.50
C SER A 420 -20.64 -14.64 -13.95
N GLU A 421 -20.62 -15.83 -14.53
CA GLU A 421 -19.44 -16.32 -15.25
C GLU A 421 -19.53 -15.79 -16.68
N ASN A 422 -18.67 -14.83 -17.01
CA ASN A 422 -18.54 -14.35 -18.38
C ASN A 422 -17.44 -15.19 -19.05
N ALA A 423 -17.84 -15.99 -20.04
CA ALA A 423 -16.95 -16.88 -20.81
C ALA A 423 -15.99 -16.12 -21.73
#